data_AF-Q1YL23-F1
#
_entry.id   AF-Q1YL23-F1
#
_cell.length_a   1.000
_cell.length_b   1.000
_cell.length_c   1.000
_cell.angle_alpha   90.00
_cell.angle_beta   90.00
_cell.angle_gamma   90.00
#
_symmetry.space_group_name_H-M   'P 1'
#
loop_
_entity.id
_entity.type
_entity.pdbx_description
1 polymer ?
#
loop_
_entity_poly.entity_id
_entity_poly.type
_entity_poly.pdbx_seq_one_letter_code
_entity_poly.pdbx_strand_id
1 'polypeptide(L)'
;MTFISANAIAAALAIAVVTPATFATPAAAGGQVSWTFAPNDRQTSGAVEAGLRIYSLYNGLKDGSIRQKGQGNNAGLAQRGRANVGLVQQRGNGHSGTLEQNGDGNAYGLFQFGRGARDAIVQSGNRNSGATFTYGW
;
A
#
# COMPACT_ATOMS: atom_id res chain seq x y z
N MET A 1 -8.40 35.22 -19.78
CA MET A 1 -9.42 34.73 -18.84
C MET A 1 -8.81 33.53 -18.12
N THR A 2 -8.45 33.74 -16.87
CA THR A 2 -7.62 32.85 -16.02
C THR A 2 -8.55 32.06 -15.11
N PHE A 3 -8.31 30.75 -14.89
CA PHE A 3 -8.47 30.13 -13.56
C PHE A 3 -7.54 28.92 -13.40
N ILE A 4 -6.99 28.81 -12.20
CA ILE A 4 -5.84 28.03 -11.75
C ILE A 4 -6.33 26.74 -11.06
N SER A 5 -5.61 25.63 -11.22
CA SER A 5 -5.03 24.81 -10.13
C SER A 5 -4.89 23.33 -10.52
N ALA A 6 -3.65 22.87 -10.67
CA ALA A 6 -3.31 21.46 -10.62
C ALA A 6 -2.02 21.35 -9.80
N ASN A 7 -2.17 21.27 -8.48
CA ASN A 7 -1.08 20.82 -7.61
C ASN A 7 -0.91 19.33 -7.85
N ALA A 8 -0.05 19.01 -8.82
CA ALA A 8 0.38 17.66 -9.12
C ALA A 8 1.09 17.10 -7.89
N ILE A 9 0.47 16.10 -7.25
CA ILE A 9 1.14 15.28 -6.26
C ILE A 9 2.19 14.47 -7.01
N ALA A 10 3.46 14.80 -6.77
CA ALA A 10 4.62 14.15 -7.35
C ALA A 10 4.68 12.68 -6.93
N ALA A 11 4.12 11.78 -7.74
CA ALA A 11 4.45 10.37 -7.71
C ALA A 11 5.79 10.21 -8.46
N ALA A 12 6.89 10.15 -7.72
CA ALA A 12 8.19 9.80 -8.26
C ALA A 12 8.17 8.32 -8.73
N LEU A 13 7.77 8.11 -9.99
CA LEU A 13 8.00 6.87 -10.73
C LEU A 13 9.48 6.84 -11.13
N ALA A 14 10.32 6.23 -10.30
CA ALA A 14 11.66 5.85 -10.73
C ALA A 14 11.57 4.58 -11.57
N ILE A 15 11.42 4.74 -12.90
CA ILE A 15 11.73 3.67 -13.86
C ILE A 15 13.25 3.57 -13.90
N ALA A 16 13.83 2.59 -13.21
CA ALA A 16 15.25 2.30 -13.35
C ALA A 16 15.51 1.70 -14.73
N VAL A 17 16.21 2.49 -15.57
CA VAL A 17 16.78 2.09 -16.85
C VAL A 17 17.69 0.89 -16.64
N VAL A 18 17.53 -0.16 -17.47
CA VAL A 18 18.48 -1.27 -17.53
C VAL A 18 19.76 -0.76 -18.20
N THR A 19 20.73 -0.34 -17.40
CA THR A 19 22.14 -0.24 -17.78
C THR A 19 22.93 -1.29 -17.01
N PRO A 20 23.89 -2.03 -17.62
CA PRO A 20 24.76 -2.91 -16.88
C PRO A 20 25.83 -2.07 -16.16
N ALA A 21 25.41 -1.40 -15.08
CA ALA A 21 26.30 -0.73 -14.15
C ALA A 21 26.50 -1.66 -12.95
N THR A 22 27.76 -1.94 -12.64
CA THR A 22 28.19 -2.77 -11.52
C THR A 22 27.52 -2.34 -10.21
N PHE A 23 26.61 -3.16 -9.71
CA PHE A 23 25.95 -2.93 -8.42
C PHE A 23 26.99 -3.12 -7.30
N ALA A 24 27.60 -2.02 -6.85
CA ALA A 24 28.12 -1.97 -5.50
C ALA A 24 26.90 -1.92 -4.58
N THR A 25 26.47 -3.08 -4.09
CA THR A 25 25.39 -3.17 -3.11
C THR A 25 25.86 -2.47 -1.83
N PRO A 26 25.18 -1.42 -1.36
CA PRO A 26 25.43 -0.92 -0.02
C PRO A 26 25.09 -2.07 0.94
N ALA A 27 26.07 -2.46 1.76
CA ALA A 27 25.90 -3.46 2.80
C ALA A 27 24.92 -2.93 3.87
N ALA A 28 23.63 -3.07 3.61
CA ALA A 28 22.55 -2.85 4.56
C ALA A 28 21.33 -3.72 4.18
N ALA A 29 21.30 -4.92 4.77
CA ALA A 29 20.11 -5.73 5.10
C ALA A 29 18.95 -5.81 4.07
N GLY A 30 19.03 -6.81 3.18
CA GLY A 30 17.88 -7.44 2.52
C GLY A 30 17.26 -6.67 1.36
N GLY A 31 17.04 -7.36 0.24
CA GLY A 31 16.39 -6.77 -0.93
C GLY A 31 14.86 -6.77 -0.79
N GLN A 32 14.16 -5.89 -1.50
CA GLN A 32 12.71 -5.98 -1.64
C GLN A 32 12.24 -5.62 -3.06
N VAL A 33 11.11 -6.21 -3.46
CA VAL A 33 10.37 -5.88 -4.68
C VAL A 33 8.93 -5.54 -4.30
N SER A 34 8.34 -4.53 -4.95
CA SER A 34 6.98 -4.06 -4.67
C SER A 34 6.19 -3.88 -5.97
N TRP A 35 4.93 -4.31 -5.95
CA TRP A 35 3.97 -4.12 -7.01
C TRP A 35 2.74 -3.42 -6.46
N THR A 36 2.40 -2.27 -7.06
CA THR A 36 1.22 -1.49 -6.67
C THR A 36 0.19 -1.51 -7.78
N PHE A 37 -1.04 -1.87 -7.44
CA PHE A 37 -2.21 -1.80 -8.30
C PHE A 37 -3.17 -0.76 -7.72
N ALA A 38 -3.20 0.44 -8.30
CA ALA A 38 -4.06 1.54 -7.87
C ALA A 38 -4.78 2.11 -9.11
N PRO A 39 -5.97 1.59 -9.44
CA PRO A 39 -6.71 2.03 -10.62
C PRO A 39 -7.33 3.42 -10.43
N ASN A 40 -7.17 4.28 -11.44
CA ASN A 40 -7.75 5.63 -11.47
C ASN A 40 -9.18 5.69 -12.03
N ASP A 41 -9.66 4.58 -12.58
CA ASP A 41 -11.03 4.47 -13.09
C ASP A 41 -12.00 4.00 -12.00
N ARG A 42 -13.21 4.59 -11.94
CA ARG A 42 -14.20 4.28 -10.91
C ARG A 42 -14.67 2.82 -10.93
N GLN A 43 -14.80 2.23 -12.10
CA GLN A 43 -15.30 0.86 -12.26
C GLN A 43 -14.28 -0.13 -11.72
N THR A 44 -13.02 0.02 -12.11
CA THR A 44 -11.93 -0.83 -11.63
C THR A 44 -11.63 -0.58 -10.15
N SER A 45 -11.77 0.68 -9.68
CA SER A 45 -11.66 0.97 -8.25
C SER A 45 -12.73 0.25 -7.42
N GLY A 46 -13.97 0.22 -7.91
CA GLY A 46 -15.05 -0.52 -7.25
C GLY A 46 -14.77 -2.02 -7.14
N ALA A 47 -14.11 -2.61 -8.13
CA ALA A 47 -13.72 -4.02 -8.09
C ALA A 47 -12.65 -4.30 -7.01
N VAL A 48 -11.65 -3.43 -6.87
CA VAL A 48 -10.64 -3.56 -5.82
C VAL A 48 -11.26 -3.38 -4.44
N GLU A 49 -12.10 -2.36 -4.26
CA GLU A 49 -12.83 -2.15 -3.02
C GLU A 49 -13.68 -3.38 -2.65
N ALA A 50 -14.46 -3.90 -3.60
CA ALA A 50 -15.28 -5.08 -3.38
C ALA A 50 -14.42 -6.29 -3.00
N GLY A 51 -13.31 -6.51 -3.71
CA GLY A 51 -12.35 -7.57 -3.40
C GLY A 51 -11.78 -7.45 -1.98
N LEU A 52 -11.39 -6.25 -1.56
CA LEU A 52 -10.89 -5.99 -0.21
C LEU A 52 -11.99 -6.18 0.85
N ARG A 53 -13.22 -5.75 0.60
CA ARG A 53 -14.35 -5.98 1.51
C ARG A 53 -14.67 -7.47 1.65
N ILE A 54 -14.73 -8.21 0.55
CA ILE A 54 -14.93 -9.67 0.55
C ILE A 54 -13.79 -10.36 1.30
N TYR A 55 -12.55 -9.94 1.06
CA TYR A 55 -11.38 -10.44 1.79
C TYR A 55 -11.50 -10.18 3.29
N SER A 56 -11.91 -8.98 3.69
CA SER A 56 -12.15 -8.63 5.09
C SER A 56 -13.25 -9.49 5.70
N LEU A 57 -14.38 -9.68 5.02
CA LEU A 57 -15.47 -10.55 5.50
C LEU A 57 -15.02 -12.00 5.69
N TYR A 58 -14.33 -12.57 4.71
CA TYR A 58 -13.83 -13.94 4.77
C TYR A 58 -12.84 -14.15 5.92
N ASN A 59 -12.04 -13.14 6.23
CA ASN A 59 -11.06 -13.18 7.32
C ASN A 59 -11.59 -12.61 8.65
N GLY A 60 -12.85 -12.20 8.73
CA GLY A 60 -13.45 -11.60 9.94
C GLY A 60 -12.85 -10.25 10.34
N LEU A 61 -12.33 -9.49 9.38
CA LEU A 61 -11.67 -8.20 9.58
C LEU A 61 -12.69 -7.05 9.49
N LYS A 62 -12.47 -5.99 10.27
CA LYS A 62 -13.28 -4.77 10.22
C LYS A 62 -12.73 -3.80 9.16
N ASP A 63 -13.47 -2.71 8.93
CA ASP A 63 -13.13 -1.61 8.01
C ASP A 63 -11.70 -1.04 8.19
N GLY A 64 -11.06 -1.29 9.33
CA GLY A 64 -9.62 -1.18 9.49
C GLY A 64 -9.06 -2.41 10.18
N SER A 65 -8.07 -3.06 9.56
CA SER A 65 -7.44 -4.23 10.16
C SER A 65 -5.96 -4.37 9.83
N ILE A 66 -5.21 -4.84 10.83
CA ILE A 66 -3.82 -5.21 10.72
C ILE A 66 -3.70 -6.69 11.11
N ARG A 67 -3.06 -7.49 10.25
CA ARG A 67 -2.80 -8.91 10.50
C ARG A 67 -1.32 -9.22 10.30
N GLN A 68 -0.65 -9.59 11.38
CA GLN A 68 0.77 -9.91 11.37
C GLN A 68 0.97 -11.40 11.68
N LYS A 69 1.76 -12.09 10.86
CA LYS A 69 2.15 -13.49 11.05
C LYS A 69 3.66 -13.65 10.90
N GLY A 70 4.35 -13.82 12.02
CA GLY A 70 5.81 -13.97 12.09
C GLY A 70 6.39 -13.16 13.24
N GLN A 71 7.69 -12.80 13.18
CA GLN A 71 8.40 -12.16 14.29
C GLN A 71 8.98 -10.80 13.93
N GLY A 72 8.93 -9.85 14.87
CA GLY A 72 9.55 -8.53 14.70
C GLY A 72 8.89 -7.64 13.65
N ASN A 73 7.61 -7.84 13.36
CA ASN A 73 6.86 -7.02 12.41
C ASN A 73 6.26 -5.79 13.13
N ASN A 74 6.22 -4.65 12.45
CA ASN A 74 5.58 -3.41 12.88
C ASN A 74 4.57 -2.98 11.81
N ALA A 75 3.34 -2.70 12.20
CA ALA A 75 2.34 -2.17 11.29
C ALA A 75 1.50 -1.07 11.93
N GLY A 76 1.15 -0.07 11.13
CA GLY A 76 0.27 1.03 11.48
C GLY A 76 -0.85 1.19 10.45
N LEU A 77 -2.06 1.45 10.93
CA LEU A 77 -3.21 1.81 10.11
C LEU A 77 -3.89 3.02 10.74
N ALA A 78 -3.95 4.12 9.99
CA ALA A 78 -4.64 5.34 10.35
C ALA A 78 -5.70 5.67 9.30
N GLN A 79 -6.93 5.85 9.73
CA GLN A 79 -8.05 6.21 8.85
C GLN A 79 -8.74 7.46 9.40
N ARG A 80 -8.81 8.51 8.60
CA ARG A 80 -9.57 9.73 8.88
C ARG A 80 -10.67 9.88 7.83
N GLY A 81 -11.92 9.94 8.28
CA GLY A 81 -13.11 9.98 7.43
C GLY A 81 -14.05 8.79 7.71
N ARG A 82 -15.00 8.54 6.81
CA ARG A 82 -16.04 7.52 6.93
C ARG A 82 -15.94 6.46 5.83
N ALA A 83 -16.39 5.25 6.15
CA ALA A 83 -16.51 4.13 5.21
C ALA A 83 -15.21 3.74 4.49
N ASN A 84 -14.05 4.05 5.08
CA ASN A 84 -12.76 3.61 4.56
C ASN A 84 -12.53 2.13 4.89
N VAL A 85 -11.94 1.39 3.96
CA VAL A 85 -11.48 0.02 4.13
C VAL A 85 -9.96 0.01 4.06
N GLY A 86 -9.30 -0.35 5.16
CA GLY A 86 -7.85 -0.35 5.27
C GLY A 86 -7.38 -1.71 5.77
N LEU A 87 -6.51 -2.35 5.01
CA LEU A 87 -5.98 -3.66 5.34
C LEU A 87 -4.47 -3.67 5.27
N VAL A 88 -3.83 -4.10 6.34
CA VAL A 88 -2.39 -4.36 6.37
C VAL A 88 -2.18 -5.82 6.76
N GLN A 89 -1.52 -6.58 5.89
CA GLN A 89 -1.15 -7.96 6.17
C GLN A 89 0.36 -8.12 6.02
N GLN A 90 1.01 -8.62 7.07
CA GLN A 90 2.44 -8.89 7.09
C GLN A 90 2.65 -10.37 7.38
N ARG A 91 3.39 -11.08 6.52
CA ARG A 91 3.72 -12.49 6.71
C ARG A 91 5.20 -12.73 6.49
N GLY A 92 5.94 -12.88 7.60
CA GLY A 92 7.39 -12.98 7.57
C GLY A 92 8.02 -12.29 8.78
N ASN A 93 9.28 -11.88 8.65
CA ASN A 93 10.04 -11.32 9.78
C ASN A 93 10.56 -9.91 9.48
N GLY A 94 10.52 -9.03 10.47
CA GLY A 94 11.14 -7.71 10.37
C GLY A 94 10.44 -6.72 9.44
N HIS A 95 9.14 -6.92 9.16
CA HIS A 95 8.39 -6.01 8.28
C HIS A 95 8.03 -4.70 8.97
N SER A 96 7.96 -3.61 8.21
CA SER A 96 7.41 -2.33 8.65
C SER A 96 6.42 -1.81 7.62
N GLY A 97 5.16 -1.62 7.99
CA GLY A 97 4.10 -1.25 7.05
C GLY A 97 3.16 -0.21 7.63
N THR A 98 3.05 0.96 7.02
CA THR A 98 2.08 1.99 7.45
C THR A 98 1.09 2.28 6.32
N LEU A 99 -0.20 2.32 6.65
CA LEU A 99 -1.26 2.76 5.76
C LEU A 99 -2.03 3.92 6.40
N GLU A 100 -2.03 5.08 5.75
CA GLU A 100 -2.80 6.26 6.15
C GLU A 100 -3.84 6.60 5.07
N GLN A 101 -5.12 6.68 5.45
CA GLN A 101 -6.22 7.07 4.57
C GLN A 101 -6.87 8.34 5.08
N ASN A 102 -6.85 9.39 4.27
CA ASN A 102 -7.46 10.69 4.56
C ASN A 102 -8.56 11.01 3.54
N GLY A 103 -9.82 10.91 3.97
CA GLY A 103 -11.02 11.14 3.17
C GLY A 103 -12.06 10.04 3.35
N ASP A 104 -13.09 10.00 2.51
CA ASP A 104 -14.24 9.10 2.65
C ASP A 104 -14.28 8.02 1.55
N GLY A 105 -14.62 6.79 1.96
CA GLY A 105 -14.83 5.67 1.05
C GLY A 105 -13.58 5.13 0.36
N ASN A 106 -12.39 5.35 0.93
CA ASN A 106 -11.14 4.83 0.37
C ASN A 106 -10.95 3.35 0.71
N ALA A 107 -10.35 2.55 -0.17
CA ALA A 107 -10.11 1.12 0.04
C ALA A 107 -8.68 0.71 -0.31
N TYR A 108 -7.84 0.37 0.66
CA TYR A 108 -6.47 -0.08 0.39
C TYR A 108 -6.07 -1.36 1.08
N GLY A 109 -5.31 -2.20 0.39
CA GLY A 109 -4.64 -3.37 0.95
C GLY A 109 -3.13 -3.30 0.82
N LEU A 110 -2.40 -3.34 1.93
CA LEU A 110 -0.96 -3.51 1.96
C LEU A 110 -0.63 -4.95 2.37
N PHE A 111 0.06 -5.69 1.51
CA PHE A 111 0.44 -7.08 1.71
C PHE A 111 1.97 -7.24 1.63
N GLN A 112 2.61 -7.52 2.75
CA GLN A 112 4.05 -7.67 2.86
C GLN A 112 4.43 -9.12 3.19
N PHE A 113 5.43 -9.65 2.49
CA PHE A 113 5.90 -11.03 2.61
C PHE A 113 7.43 -11.11 2.72
N GLY A 114 7.92 -12.20 3.32
CA GLY A 114 9.35 -12.54 3.32
C GLY A 114 10.12 -11.98 4.52
N ARG A 115 11.18 -11.20 4.29
CA ARG A 115 11.98 -10.57 5.36
C ARG A 115 12.24 -9.11 5.07
N GLY A 116 12.16 -8.26 6.09
CA GLY A 116 12.64 -6.87 6.02
C GLY A 116 11.85 -5.92 5.11
N ALA A 117 10.70 -6.32 4.56
CA ALA A 117 9.89 -5.45 3.69
C ALA A 117 9.41 -4.19 4.43
N ARG A 118 9.61 -3.02 3.80
CA ARG A 118 9.19 -1.72 4.32
C ARG A 118 8.32 -0.97 3.31
N ASP A 119 7.15 -0.53 3.75
CA ASP A 119 6.22 0.24 2.91
C ASP A 119 5.48 1.30 3.74
N ALA A 120 5.25 2.46 3.12
CA ALA A 120 4.43 3.53 3.67
C ALA A 120 3.49 4.03 2.58
N ILE A 121 2.20 3.87 2.80
CA ILE A 121 1.14 4.23 1.85
C ILE A 121 0.30 5.35 2.44
N VAL A 122 0.09 6.41 1.66
CA VAL A 122 -0.81 7.50 2.00
C VAL A 122 -1.84 7.64 0.88
N GLN A 123 -3.10 7.41 1.17
CA GLN A 123 -4.21 7.73 0.28
C GLN A 123 -4.91 9.00 0.75
N SER A 124 -4.99 9.99 -0.14
CA SER A 124 -5.71 11.24 0.11
C SER A 124 -6.81 11.42 -0.93
N GLY A 125 -7.99 11.90 -0.51
CA GLY A 125 -9.16 12.07 -1.37
C GLY A 125 -10.26 11.06 -1.05
N ASN A 126 -11.27 10.96 -1.92
CA ASN A 126 -12.46 10.14 -1.67
C ASN A 126 -12.60 9.06 -2.74
N ARG A 127 -13.06 7.87 -2.34
CA ARG A 127 -13.32 6.72 -3.24
C ARG A 127 -12.09 6.25 -4.04
N ASN A 128 -10.91 6.38 -3.45
CA ASN A 128 -9.69 5.85 -4.03
C ASN A 128 -9.49 4.40 -3.59
N SER A 129 -9.11 3.51 -4.50
CA SER A 129 -8.75 2.15 -4.13
C SER A 129 -7.41 1.70 -4.66
N GLY A 130 -6.82 0.71 -3.99
CA GLY A 130 -5.60 0.07 -4.48
C GLY A 130 -5.11 -1.05 -3.60
N ALA A 131 -4.07 -1.73 -4.06
CA ALA A 131 -3.36 -2.72 -3.28
C ALA A 131 -1.87 -2.70 -3.61
N THR A 132 -1.03 -2.86 -2.60
CA THR A 132 0.41 -3.02 -2.75
C THR A 132 0.83 -4.38 -2.23
N PHE A 133 1.64 -5.08 -3.02
CA PHE A 133 2.25 -6.36 -2.67
C PHE A 133 3.76 -6.19 -2.65
N THR A 134 4.38 -6.41 -1.50
CA THR A 134 5.82 -6.30 -1.33
C THR A 134 6.40 -7.62 -0.84
N TYR A 135 7.52 -8.04 -1.42
CA TYR A 135 8.28 -9.22 -1.02
C TYR A 135 9.74 -8.83 -0.75
N GLY A 136 10.24 -9.14 0.45
CA GLY A 136 11.64 -8.93 0.82
C GLY A 136 12.39 -10.22 1.18
N TRP A 137 13.72 -10.24 1.09
CA TRP A 137 14.57 -11.39 1.41
C TRP A 137 15.85 -11.01 2.16
#